data_AF-A0A5E4A908-F1
#
_entry.id   AF-A0A5E4A908-F1
#
_cell.length_a   1.000
_cell.length_b   1.000
_cell.length_c   1.000
_cell.angle_alpha   90.00
_cell.angle_beta   90.00
_cell.angle_gamma   90.00
#
_symmetry.space_group_name_H-M   'P 1'
#
loop_
_entity.id
_entity.type
_entity.pdbx_description
1 polymer ?
#
loop_
_entity_poly.entity_id
_entity_poly.type
_entity_poly.pdbx_seq_one_letter_code
_entity_poly.pdbx_strand_id
1 'polypeptide(L)'
;MASRSAGTLLTEFNAAFVPPSLMPGYRGHVPGVDFSFGAPYGTITLKYFQDHRNAAMDKSGSPLSSGGHFPTLFSPNPNLVLIDRWKTWDRSLNLPSYNRFNLDAYRSRELAHFYQYPAI
;
A
#
# COMPACT_ATOMS: atom_id res chain seq x y z
N MET A 1 30.48 31.19 3.20
CA MET A 1 31.43 32.27 2.81
C MET A 1 32.04 31.86 1.48
N ALA A 2 31.74 32.54 0.38
CA ALA A 2 32.25 32.18 -0.95
C ALA A 2 33.53 32.99 -1.23
N SER A 3 34.66 32.29 -1.40
CA SER A 3 35.93 32.88 -1.84
C SER A 3 35.94 33.00 -3.36
N ARG A 4 36.41 34.13 -3.88
CA ARG A 4 36.47 34.43 -5.32
C ARG A 4 37.93 34.47 -5.74
N SER A 5 38.36 33.48 -6.52
CA SER A 5 39.59 33.53 -7.31
C SER A 5 39.23 33.52 -8.79
N ALA A 6 40.01 34.25 -9.59
CA ALA A 6 39.68 34.72 -10.93
C ALA A 6 39.05 33.64 -11.85
N GLY A 7 37.82 33.91 -12.30
CA GLY A 7 37.28 33.39 -13.56
C GLY A 7 36.49 32.08 -13.53
N THR A 8 36.32 31.40 -12.39
CA THR A 8 35.45 30.21 -12.34
C THR A 8 34.67 30.15 -11.03
N LEU A 9 33.34 30.31 -11.12
CA LEU A 9 32.45 30.03 -9.99
C LEU A 9 32.48 28.52 -9.72
N LEU A 10 33.28 28.09 -8.74
CA LEU A 10 33.18 26.74 -8.20
C LEU A 10 31.97 26.69 -7.27
N THR A 11 30.81 26.32 -7.82
CA THR A 11 29.68 25.88 -7.00
C THR A 11 29.99 24.48 -6.48
N GLU A 12 30.34 24.36 -5.19
CA GLU A 12 30.60 23.06 -4.53
C GLU A 12 29.38 22.12 -4.52
N PHE A 13 28.20 22.61 -4.92
CA PHE A 13 26.99 21.80 -5.10
C PHE A 13 26.82 21.40 -6.56
N ASN A 14 27.72 20.55 -7.06
CA ASN A 14 27.45 19.77 -8.26
C ASN A 14 26.34 18.76 -7.91
N ALA A 15 25.09 19.05 -8.29
CA ALA A 15 24.03 18.05 -8.28
C ALA A 15 24.34 17.03 -9.40
N ALA A 16 25.32 16.17 -9.13
CA ALA A 16 25.69 15.07 -9.99
C ALA A 16 24.45 14.19 -10.17
N PHE A 17 24.13 13.90 -11.43
CA PHE A 17 23.10 12.97 -11.87
C PHE A 17 22.90 11.82 -10.87
N VAL A 18 21.77 11.87 -10.15
CA VAL A 18 21.36 10.78 -9.26
C VAL A 18 20.63 9.75 -10.12
N PRO A 19 21.12 8.51 -10.22
CA PRO A 19 20.46 7.50 -11.02
C PRO A 19 19.01 7.30 -10.53
N PRO A 20 18.03 7.10 -11.42
CA PRO A 20 16.60 7.05 -11.06
C PRO A 20 16.24 6.02 -9.99
N SER A 21 17.07 4.99 -9.79
CA SER A 21 16.95 3.98 -8.74
C SER A 21 17.30 4.47 -7.35
N LEU A 22 18.14 5.52 -7.24
CA LEU A 22 18.54 6.18 -5.99
C LEU A 22 17.72 7.46 -5.74
N MET A 23 16.99 7.93 -6.75
CA MET A 23 16.03 9.00 -6.58
C MET A 23 14.79 8.42 -5.89
N PRO A 24 14.37 8.92 -4.71
CA PRO A 24 13.08 8.53 -4.15
C PRO A 24 12.02 8.75 -5.23
N GLY A 25 11.28 7.71 -5.63
CA GLY A 25 10.32 7.77 -6.74
C GLY A 25 9.16 8.75 -6.55
N TYR A 26 9.14 9.53 -5.48
CA TYR A 26 8.17 10.57 -5.18
C TYR A 26 8.68 11.93 -5.67
N ARG A 27 8.20 12.39 -6.83
CA ARG A 27 8.59 13.68 -7.43
C ARG A 27 7.97 14.94 -6.78
N GLY A 28 6.97 14.83 -5.91
CA GLY A 28 5.92 15.85 -5.88
C GLY A 28 5.59 16.48 -4.54
N HIS A 29 5.63 17.80 -4.50
CA HIS A 29 4.95 18.66 -3.53
C HIS A 29 3.50 18.19 -3.29
N VAL A 30 3.10 18.06 -2.03
CA VAL A 30 1.70 17.84 -1.64
C VAL A 30 1.02 19.20 -1.49
N PRO A 31 -0.05 19.50 -2.25
CA PRO A 31 -0.75 20.77 -2.16
C PRO A 31 -1.23 21.07 -0.73
N GLY A 32 -0.97 22.29 -0.26
CA GLY A 32 -1.38 22.74 1.08
C GLY A 32 -0.54 22.20 2.23
N VAL A 33 0.61 21.59 1.93
CA VAL A 33 1.56 21.12 2.94
C VAL A 33 2.86 21.90 2.84
N ASP A 34 3.24 22.55 3.93
CA ASP A 34 4.49 23.30 4.04
C ASP A 34 5.65 22.35 4.36
N PHE A 35 6.61 22.29 3.44
CA PHE A 35 7.83 21.52 3.62
C PHE A 35 8.86 22.37 4.36
N SER A 36 9.00 22.14 5.66
CA SER A 36 10.03 22.78 6.49
C SER A 36 11.30 21.93 6.58
N PHE A 37 12.44 22.60 6.78
CA PHE A 37 13.69 21.92 7.09
C PHE A 37 13.56 21.21 8.45
N GLY A 38 13.81 19.90 8.49
CA GLY A 38 13.77 19.10 9.72
C GLY A 38 12.83 17.90 9.71
N ALA A 39 11.97 17.76 8.70
CA ALA A 39 11.18 16.53 8.49
C ALA A 39 11.33 16.04 7.05
N PRO A 40 11.65 14.76 6.82
CA PRO A 40 11.72 14.24 5.47
C PRO A 40 10.32 14.20 4.85
N TYR A 41 10.27 14.29 3.53
CA TYR A 41 9.03 14.22 2.75
C TYR A 41 8.12 13.06 3.18
N GLY A 42 8.69 11.87 3.41
CA GLY A 42 7.92 10.69 3.85
C GLY A 42 7.20 10.89 5.19
N THR A 43 7.84 11.52 6.17
CA THR A 43 7.22 11.82 7.47
C THR A 43 6.09 12.83 7.34
N ILE A 44 6.34 13.90 6.58
CA ILE A 44 5.36 14.97 6.37
C ILE A 44 4.12 14.43 5.65
N THR A 45 4.32 13.68 4.57
CA THR A 45 3.21 13.13 3.77
C THR A 45 2.45 12.04 4.50
N LEU A 46 3.13 11.16 5.24
CA LEU A 46 2.46 10.17 6.10
C LEU A 46 1.53 10.84 7.09
N LYS A 47 2.02 11.88 7.79
CA LYS A 47 1.21 12.65 8.74
C LYS A 47 0.02 13.31 8.03
N TYR A 48 0.26 14.02 6.94
CA TYR A 48 -0.79 14.70 6.17
C TYR A 48 -1.91 13.74 5.76
N PHE A 49 -1.58 12.57 5.19
CA PHE A 49 -2.59 11.60 4.76
C PHE A 49 -3.32 10.96 5.94
N GLN A 50 -2.64 10.76 7.06
CA GLN A 50 -3.28 10.28 8.28
C GLN A 50 -4.26 11.33 8.84
N ASP A 51 -3.85 12.58 8.93
CA ASP A 51 -4.69 13.69 9.41
C ASP A 51 -5.90 13.91 8.49
N HIS A 52 -5.69 13.86 7.17
CA HIS A 52 -6.76 13.95 6.19
C HIS A 52 -7.78 12.83 6.34
N ARG A 53 -7.31 11.59 6.52
CA ARG A 53 -8.16 10.43 6.80
C ARG A 53 -8.94 10.62 8.11
N ASN A 54 -8.28 11.02 9.18
CA ASN A 54 -8.91 11.22 10.49
C ASN A 54 -10.03 12.28 10.38
N ALA A 55 -9.75 13.42 9.74
CA ALA A 55 -10.74 14.47 9.52
C ALA A 55 -11.95 14.01 8.68
N ALA A 56 -11.73 13.10 7.71
CA ALA A 56 -12.82 12.49 6.95
C ALA A 56 -13.65 11.53 7.81
N MET A 57 -13.00 10.72 8.64
CA MET A 57 -13.65 9.80 9.58
C MET A 57 -14.46 10.54 10.66
N ASP A 58 -13.95 11.65 11.18
CA ASP A 58 -14.70 12.46 12.16
C ASP A 58 -15.98 13.05 11.56
N LYS A 59 -15.96 13.36 10.26
CA LYS A 59 -17.12 13.88 9.52
C LYS A 59 -18.06 12.79 9.02
N SER A 60 -17.65 11.53 8.96
CA SER A 60 -18.47 10.42 8.40
C SER A 60 -19.68 10.09 9.28
N GLY A 61 -19.63 10.39 10.58
CA GLY A 61 -20.75 10.14 11.51
C GLY A 61 -21.90 11.17 11.43
N SER A 62 -21.72 12.28 10.70
CA SER A 62 -22.77 13.31 10.57
C SER A 62 -23.93 12.79 9.70
N PRO A 63 -25.20 13.01 10.09
CA PRO A 63 -26.36 12.65 9.27
C PRO A 63 -26.35 13.21 7.83
N LEU A 64 -25.59 14.29 7.60
CA LEU A 64 -25.43 14.91 6.28
C LEU A 64 -24.24 14.36 5.48
N SER A 65 -23.43 13.47 6.05
CA SER A 65 -22.26 12.91 5.38
C SER A 65 -22.62 11.64 4.63
N SER A 66 -22.29 11.60 3.33
CA SER A 66 -22.57 10.44 2.46
C SER A 66 -21.74 9.18 2.79
N GLY A 67 -20.72 9.31 3.65
CA GLY A 67 -19.86 8.19 4.04
C GLY A 67 -20.35 7.60 5.36
N GLY A 68 -21.00 6.44 5.34
CA GLY A 68 -21.38 5.74 6.57
C GLY A 68 -20.17 5.19 7.35
N HIS A 69 -20.44 4.45 8.43
CA HIS A 69 -19.41 3.83 9.25
C HIS A 69 -18.89 2.53 8.61
N PHE A 70 -17.79 2.61 7.85
CA PHE A 70 -17.09 1.42 7.35
C PHE A 70 -16.10 0.91 8.40
N PRO A 71 -16.10 -0.40 8.75
CA PRO A 71 -15.10 -0.97 9.65
C PRO A 71 -13.69 -0.78 9.08
N THR A 72 -12.80 -0.20 9.88
CA THR A 72 -11.40 0.04 9.48
C THR A 72 -10.52 0.08 10.72
N LEU A 73 -9.35 -0.59 10.66
CA LEU A 73 -8.29 -0.53 11.68
C LEU A 73 -7.81 0.91 11.99
N PHE A 74 -8.03 1.85 11.07
CA PHE A 74 -7.60 3.24 11.22
C PHE A 74 -8.67 4.14 11.86
N SER A 75 -9.79 3.58 12.31
CA SER A 75 -10.86 4.33 12.96
C SER A 75 -10.51 4.70 14.41
N PRO A 76 -10.79 5.94 14.86
CA PRO A 76 -10.71 6.30 16.28
C PRO A 76 -11.75 5.57 17.14
N ASN A 77 -12.87 5.14 16.55
CA ASN A 77 -13.94 4.42 17.25
C ASN A 77 -13.54 2.96 17.50
N PRO A 78 -13.41 2.51 18.77
CA PRO A 78 -12.97 1.16 19.11
C PRO A 78 -13.92 0.07 18.60
N ASN A 79 -15.23 0.35 18.51
CA ASN A 79 -16.20 -0.63 18.01
C ASN A 79 -15.95 -0.96 16.54
N LEU A 80 -15.62 0.04 15.71
CA LEU A 80 -15.32 -0.19 14.28
C LEU A 80 -14.02 -0.96 14.09
N VAL A 81 -13.02 -0.72 14.94
CA VAL A 81 -11.76 -1.46 14.94
C VAL A 81 -11.98 -2.92 15.33
N LEU A 82 -12.80 -3.18 16.36
CA LEU A 82 -13.15 -4.54 16.78
C LEU A 82 -13.93 -5.29 15.69
N ILE A 83 -14.88 -4.63 15.03
CA ILE A 83 -15.63 -5.22 13.90
C ILE A 83 -14.71 -5.55 12.73
N ASP A 84 -13.77 -4.67 12.37
CA ASP A 84 -12.82 -4.92 11.28
C ASP A 84 -11.87 -6.08 11.60
N ARG A 85 -11.36 -6.14 12.84
CA ARG A 85 -10.56 -7.26 13.33
C ARG A 85 -11.33 -8.58 13.28
N TRP A 86 -12.59 -8.58 13.74
CA TRP A 86 -13.43 -9.76 13.69
C TRP A 86 -13.67 -10.22 12.25
N LYS A 87 -14.02 -9.31 11.34
CA LYS A 87 -14.25 -9.61 9.91
C LYS A 87 -13.01 -10.16 9.21
N THR A 88 -11.84 -9.62 9.51
CA THR A 88 -10.57 -10.10 8.92
C THR A 88 -10.21 -11.49 9.42
N TRP A 89 -10.43 -11.77 10.70
CA TRP A 89 -10.26 -13.11 11.27
C TRP A 89 -11.26 -14.10 10.71
N ASP A 90 -12.54 -13.74 10.65
CA ASP A 90 -13.59 -14.58 10.08
C ASP A 90 -13.32 -14.91 8.60
N ARG A 91 -12.88 -13.91 7.83
CA ARG A 91 -12.39 -14.14 6.45
C ARG A 91 -11.23 -15.14 6.43
N SER A 92 -10.26 -15.02 7.34
CA SER A 92 -9.12 -15.94 7.44
C SER A 92 -9.52 -17.36 7.80
N LEU A 93 -10.52 -17.54 8.66
CA LEU A 93 -11.04 -18.85 9.05
C LEU A 93 -11.82 -19.50 7.90
N ASN A 94 -12.56 -18.70 7.14
CA ASN A 94 -13.39 -19.17 6.01
C ASN A 94 -12.67 -19.13 4.66
N LEU A 95 -11.36 -18.84 4.62
CA LEU A 95 -10.58 -18.73 3.40
C LEU A 95 -10.39 -20.14 2.79
N PRO A 96 -10.95 -20.44 1.60
CA PRO A 96 -10.82 -21.76 1.01
C PRO A 96 -9.36 -22.04 0.65
N SER A 97 -8.86 -23.19 1.07
CA SER A 97 -7.54 -23.68 0.66
C SER A 97 -7.65 -24.40 -0.67
N TYR A 98 -7.11 -23.77 -1.73
CA TYR A 98 -7.03 -24.38 -3.05
C TYR A 98 -5.63 -24.94 -3.27
N ASN A 99 -5.51 -26.26 -3.34
CA ASN A 99 -4.29 -26.90 -3.82
C ASN A 99 -4.35 -27.02 -5.34
N ARG A 100 -3.34 -26.45 -6.02
CA ARG A 100 -3.16 -26.65 -7.46
C ARG A 100 -2.36 -27.92 -7.67
N PHE A 101 -2.93 -28.88 -8.37
CA PHE A 101 -2.24 -30.09 -8.80
C PHE A 101 -1.90 -29.98 -10.27
N ASN A 102 -0.69 -30.42 -10.65
CA ASN A 102 -0.29 -30.54 -12.06
C ASN A 102 -0.97 -31.75 -12.76
N LEU A 103 -1.62 -32.62 -11.98
CA LEU A 103 -2.35 -33.77 -12.47
C LEU A 103 -3.83 -33.44 -12.58
N ASP A 104 -4.36 -33.58 -13.78
CA ASP A 104 -5.80 -33.50 -14.05
C ASP A 104 -6.49 -34.77 -13.53
N ALA A 105 -7.42 -34.59 -12.58
CA ALA A 105 -8.17 -35.67 -11.96
C ALA A 105 -9.09 -36.40 -12.95
N TYR A 106 -9.58 -35.71 -13.99
CA TYR A 106 -10.42 -36.33 -15.03
C TYR A 106 -9.57 -37.19 -15.95
N ARG A 107 -8.47 -36.62 -16.48
CA ARG A 107 -7.55 -37.35 -17.36
C ARG A 107 -6.91 -38.57 -16.68
N SER A 108 -6.58 -38.46 -15.39
CA SER A 108 -6.03 -39.59 -14.63
C SER A 108 -7.03 -40.73 -14.46
N ARG A 109 -8.32 -40.43 -14.27
CA ARG A 109 -9.39 -41.45 -14.25
C ARG A 109 -9.59 -42.11 -15.62
N GLU A 110 -9.57 -41.34 -16.70
CA GLU A 110 -9.67 -41.88 -18.07
C GLU A 110 -8.51 -42.84 -18.38
N LEU A 111 -7.27 -42.44 -18.08
CA LEU A 111 -6.10 -43.28 -18.27
C LEU A 111 -6.18 -44.56 -17.43
N ALA A 112 -6.58 -44.46 -16.16
CA ALA A 112 -6.75 -45.62 -15.29
C ALA A 112 -7.75 -46.63 -15.88
N HIS A 113 -8.90 -46.15 -16.38
CA HIS A 113 -9.91 -47.00 -17.02
C HIS A 113 -9.40 -47.60 -18.33
N PHE A 114 -8.67 -46.84 -19.14
CA PHE A 114 -8.08 -47.32 -20.40
C PHE A 114 -7.12 -48.48 -20.17
N TYR A 115 -6.23 -48.38 -19.17
CA TYR A 115 -5.27 -49.45 -18.88
C TYR A 115 -5.86 -50.65 -18.11
N GLN A 116 -7.11 -50.55 -17.65
CA GLN A 116 -7.76 -51.61 -16.88
C GLN A 116 -8.24 -52.79 -17.75
N TYR A 117 -8.45 -52.56 -19.05
CA TYR A 117 -8.80 -53.59 -20.01
C TYR A 117 -7.73 -53.66 -21.11
N PRO A 118 -6.83 -54.65 -21.08
CA PRO A 118 -5.83 -54.79 -22.13
C PRO A 118 -6.54 -55.04 -23.47
N ALA A 119 -6.14 -54.28 -24.50
CA ALA A 119 -6.60 -54.51 -25.85
C ALA A 119 -6.24 -55.95 -26.26
N ILE A 120 -7.26 -56.72 -26.66
CA ILE A 120 -7.15 -58.07 -27.22
C ILE A 120 -6.55 -57.97 -28.63
#